data_AF-A0A1L8D8C9-F1
#
_entry.id   AF-A0A1L8D8C9-F1
#
_cell.length_a   1.000
_cell.length_b   1.000
_cell.length_c   1.000
_cell.angle_alpha   90.00
_cell.angle_beta   90.00
_cell.angle_gamma   90.00
#
_symmetry.space_group_name_H-M   'P 1'
#
loop_
_entity.id
_entity.type
_entity.pdbx_description
1 polymer ?
#
loop_
_entity_poly.entity_id
_entity_poly.type
_entity_poly.pdbx_seq_one_letter_code
_entity_poly.pdbx_strand_id
1 'polypeptide(L)'
;GQKKMFNEFTGAEPLATINDLFATKEEIEAGAGRLMLEKTHTITLYYLAQVMCTLGEADASRNYCHSTLKRQLHFKDYDAIDWALNSATLSQCFLSEEGLAHARHHLAAATYIMDAFEGKMFKPEMSEDEKAAQLETFQHRYADIDRCWAKYALFILSHSKERLMDEEDEAQQKLQSLTITDMTFPLDLSLYETKITDQPVLMFEDAREVYLFAMRHLNHAKEYYTADSLASEYAKIVMDMSSLLKYLAFFEENEDDRCKLHKKQADQLEDLVNLLNPTHYLIICREIWYELGITYMTMLDIKLDKLKENDRPSPHALNKVNALCDKGTRNFSKFYESFPKIDETADEEMQLILYSYFHLGRLFYKKITPDKRMQYTNLDNSLKFYNLFIIGCDKRDALTKGMKGEIGCCREMVRLLPLKLAQINAQLNSS
;
A
#
# COMPACT_ATOMS: atom_id res chain seq x y z
N GLY A 1 -33.40 66.89 -8.36
CA GLY A 1 -34.11 65.69 -8.81
C GLY A 1 -33.32 64.39 -8.70
N GLN A 2 -31.98 64.38 -8.77
CA GLN A 2 -31.19 63.13 -8.90
C GLN A 2 -30.69 62.48 -7.58
N LYS A 3 -30.91 63.09 -6.41
CA LYS A 3 -30.40 62.57 -5.13
C LYS A 3 -31.38 61.65 -4.37
N LYS A 4 -32.55 61.36 -4.96
CA LYS A 4 -33.62 60.59 -4.30
C LYS A 4 -33.80 59.15 -4.84
N MET A 5 -33.02 58.72 -5.83
CA MET A 5 -33.16 57.38 -6.44
C MET A 5 -32.17 56.33 -5.92
N PHE A 6 -31.24 56.69 -5.01
CA PHE A 6 -30.20 55.75 -4.54
C PHE A 6 -30.52 55.09 -3.18
N ASN A 7 -31.54 55.58 -2.47
CA ASN A 7 -31.84 55.15 -1.09
C ASN A 7 -33.11 54.27 -0.97
N GLU A 8 -33.67 53.79 -2.07
CA GLU A 8 -34.81 52.85 -2.08
C GLU A 8 -34.42 51.44 -2.56
N PHE A 9 -33.13 51.11 -2.60
CA PHE A 9 -32.68 49.74 -2.92
C PHE A 9 -32.54 48.90 -1.64
N THR A 10 -33.65 48.69 -0.95
CA THR A 10 -33.74 47.71 0.14
C THR A 10 -34.16 46.37 -0.45
N GLY A 11 -33.20 45.47 -0.66
CA GLY A 11 -33.46 44.03 -0.82
C GLY A 11 -33.46 43.45 -2.23
N ALA A 12 -32.65 43.96 -3.16
CA ALA A 12 -32.39 43.24 -4.41
C ALA A 12 -31.20 42.29 -4.26
N GLU A 13 -31.32 41.08 -4.80
CA GLU A 13 -30.19 40.15 -4.90
C GLU A 13 -29.01 40.83 -5.64
N PRO A 14 -27.75 40.55 -5.26
CA PRO A 14 -26.60 41.13 -5.94
C PRO A 14 -26.61 40.72 -7.42
N LEU A 15 -26.49 41.72 -8.31
CA LEU A 15 -26.34 41.51 -9.76
C LEU A 15 -25.03 40.76 -9.99
N ALA A 16 -25.11 39.50 -10.42
CA ALA A 16 -23.99 38.57 -10.48
C ALA A 16 -23.55 38.25 -11.91
N THR A 17 -24.39 38.54 -12.90
CA THR A 17 -24.16 38.25 -14.32
C THR A 17 -24.52 39.41 -15.23
N ILE A 18 -24.06 39.34 -16.48
CA ILE A 18 -24.44 40.28 -17.53
C ILE A 18 -25.95 40.23 -17.83
N ASN A 19 -26.58 39.06 -17.65
CA ASN A 19 -28.03 38.92 -17.84
C ASN A 19 -28.81 39.66 -16.75
N ASP A 20 -28.30 39.71 -15.51
CA ASP A 20 -28.92 40.50 -14.45
C ASP A 20 -28.92 42.02 -14.77
N LEU A 21 -28.02 42.46 -15.66
CA LEU A 21 -27.88 43.87 -16.06
C LEU A 21 -28.62 44.21 -17.36
N PHE A 22 -28.69 43.27 -18.31
CA PHE A 22 -29.09 43.55 -19.69
C PHE A 22 -30.24 42.67 -20.20
N ALA A 23 -30.60 41.59 -19.51
CA ALA A 23 -31.71 40.75 -19.92
C ALA A 23 -33.05 41.42 -19.59
N THR A 24 -34.08 41.10 -20.37
CA THR A 24 -35.44 41.54 -20.10
C THR A 24 -35.99 40.90 -18.82
N LYS A 25 -37.02 41.49 -18.22
CA LYS A 25 -37.65 40.92 -17.02
C LYS A 25 -38.20 39.50 -17.21
N GLU A 26 -38.45 39.10 -18.44
CA GLU A 26 -38.93 37.76 -18.82
C GLU A 26 -37.78 36.74 -18.94
N GLU A 27 -36.55 37.22 -19.16
CA GLU A 27 -35.32 36.40 -19.29
C GLU A 27 -34.56 36.27 -17.96
N ILE A 28 -34.85 37.11 -16.95
CA ILE A 28 -34.23 37.05 -15.63
C ILE A 28 -34.91 35.95 -14.81
N GLU A 29 -34.21 34.84 -14.63
CA GLU A 29 -34.55 33.81 -13.65
C GLU A 29 -33.99 34.19 -12.27
N ALA A 30 -34.87 34.36 -11.27
CA ALA A 30 -34.48 34.73 -9.91
C ALA A 30 -33.46 33.74 -9.33
N GLY A 31 -32.36 34.23 -8.75
CA GLY A 31 -31.28 33.42 -8.20
C GLY A 31 -30.31 32.79 -9.21
N ALA A 32 -30.57 32.85 -10.53
CA ALA A 32 -29.73 32.21 -11.55
C ALA A 32 -28.32 32.81 -11.60
N GLY A 33 -28.19 34.13 -11.49
CA GLY A 33 -26.89 34.79 -11.48
C GLY A 33 -26.04 34.40 -10.27
N ARG A 34 -26.66 34.31 -9.09
CA ARG A 34 -25.99 33.84 -7.86
C ARG A 34 -25.53 32.39 -8.01
N LEU A 35 -26.39 31.51 -8.54
CA LEU A 35 -26.02 30.11 -8.79
C LEU A 35 -24.84 30.00 -9.76
N MET A 36 -24.81 30.82 -10.82
CA MET A 36 -23.68 30.87 -11.77
C MET A 36 -22.38 31.28 -11.08
N LEU A 37 -22.42 32.28 -10.19
CA LEU A 37 -21.26 32.68 -9.40
C LEU A 37 -20.77 31.55 -8.50
N GLU A 38 -21.69 30.85 -7.80
CA GLU A 38 -21.34 29.72 -6.95
C GLU A 38 -20.71 28.56 -7.76
N LYS A 39 -21.25 28.24 -8.94
CA LYS A 39 -20.65 27.24 -9.85
C LYS A 39 -19.25 27.65 -10.29
N THR A 40 -19.08 28.90 -10.71
CA THR A 40 -17.78 29.46 -11.11
C THR A 40 -16.77 29.41 -9.96
N HIS A 41 -17.19 29.71 -8.74
CA HIS A 41 -16.35 29.61 -7.56
C HIS A 41 -15.94 28.16 -7.27
N THR A 42 -16.87 27.20 -7.36
CA THR A 42 -16.55 25.76 -7.20
C THR A 42 -15.49 25.29 -8.20
N ILE A 43 -15.62 25.68 -9.47
CA ILE A 43 -14.63 25.37 -10.52
C ILE A 43 -13.29 26.07 -10.23
N THR A 44 -13.31 27.28 -9.69
CA THR A 44 -12.09 28.00 -9.30
C THR A 44 -11.33 27.24 -8.20
N LEU A 45 -12.02 26.72 -7.18
CA LEU A 45 -11.40 25.91 -6.13
C LEU A 45 -10.82 24.60 -6.69
N TYR A 46 -11.53 23.96 -7.63
CA TYR A 46 -11.04 22.77 -8.31
C TYR A 46 -9.70 23.03 -9.02
N TYR A 47 -9.60 24.12 -9.79
CA TYR A 47 -8.35 24.47 -10.47
C TYR A 47 -7.25 24.92 -9.50
N LEU A 48 -7.59 25.62 -8.41
CA LEU A 48 -6.63 25.95 -7.36
C LEU A 48 -6.04 24.69 -6.72
N ALA A 49 -6.84 23.64 -6.49
CA ALA A 49 -6.35 22.37 -5.99
C ALA A 49 -5.27 21.78 -6.91
N GLN A 50 -5.51 21.77 -8.23
CA GLN A 50 -4.54 21.27 -9.21
C GLN A 50 -3.25 22.08 -9.23
N VAL A 51 -3.34 23.41 -9.15
CA VAL A 51 -2.17 24.29 -9.09
C VAL A 51 -1.36 24.02 -7.82
N MET A 52 -2.01 23.95 -6.65
CA MET A 52 -1.32 23.64 -5.39
C MET A 52 -0.67 22.26 -5.42
N CYS A 53 -1.35 21.26 -5.99
CA CYS A 53 -0.79 19.93 -6.19
C CYS A 53 0.49 19.97 -7.04
N THR A 54 0.48 20.74 -8.13
CA THR A 54 1.63 20.90 -9.03
C THR A 54 2.81 21.63 -8.35
N LEU A 55 2.51 22.53 -7.43
CA LEU A 55 3.51 23.26 -6.65
C LEU A 55 4.07 22.45 -5.47
N GLY A 56 3.57 21.25 -5.21
CA GLY A 56 3.97 20.42 -4.06
C GLY A 56 3.31 20.82 -2.74
N GLU A 57 2.34 21.73 -2.77
CA GLU A 57 1.60 22.22 -1.60
C GLU A 57 0.44 21.27 -1.28
N ALA A 58 0.77 20.09 -0.75
CA ALA A 58 -0.17 18.97 -0.56
C ALA A 58 -1.36 19.32 0.36
N ASP A 59 -1.12 20.02 1.48
CA ASP A 59 -2.18 20.40 2.42
C ASP A 59 -3.17 21.41 1.80
N ALA A 60 -2.67 22.41 1.08
CA ALA A 60 -3.50 23.38 0.39
C ALA A 60 -4.33 22.71 -0.71
N SER A 61 -3.72 21.81 -1.49
CA SER A 61 -4.40 21.01 -2.51
C SER A 61 -5.55 20.21 -1.90
N ARG A 62 -5.28 19.47 -0.81
CA ARG A 62 -6.29 18.68 -0.09
C ARG A 62 -7.46 19.54 0.40
N ASN A 63 -7.16 20.72 0.94
CA ASN A 63 -8.19 21.65 1.43
C ASN A 63 -9.09 22.17 0.31
N TYR A 64 -8.52 22.51 -0.84
CA TYR A 64 -9.29 22.92 -2.02
C TYR A 64 -10.10 21.76 -2.63
N CYS A 65 -9.55 20.54 -2.69
CA CYS A 65 -10.28 19.35 -3.12
C CYS A 65 -11.51 19.10 -2.24
N HIS A 66 -11.35 19.07 -0.92
CA HIS A 66 -12.47 18.88 0.01
C HIS A 66 -13.51 19.99 -0.13
N SER A 67 -13.08 21.25 -0.20
CA SER A 67 -13.98 22.40 -0.36
C SER A 67 -14.79 22.29 -1.66
N THR A 68 -14.15 21.82 -2.74
CA THR A 68 -14.81 21.56 -4.02
C THR A 68 -15.89 20.48 -3.86
N LEU A 69 -15.55 19.32 -3.29
CA LEU A 69 -16.50 18.21 -3.07
C LEU A 69 -17.67 18.62 -2.16
N LYS A 70 -17.39 19.36 -1.09
CA LYS A 70 -18.40 19.85 -0.14
C LYS A 70 -19.38 20.80 -0.82
N ARG A 71 -18.89 21.70 -1.68
CA ARG A 71 -19.73 22.61 -2.46
C ARG A 71 -20.55 21.87 -3.52
N GLN A 72 -19.94 20.95 -4.25
CA GLN A 72 -20.63 20.08 -5.19
C GLN A 72 -21.82 19.36 -4.53
N LEU A 73 -21.60 18.79 -3.34
CA LEU A 73 -22.66 18.15 -2.56
C LEU A 73 -23.75 19.14 -2.12
N HIS A 74 -23.35 20.32 -1.62
CA HIS A 74 -24.29 21.36 -1.18
C HIS A 74 -25.21 21.84 -2.30
N PHE A 75 -24.66 22.10 -3.49
CA PHE A 75 -25.43 22.55 -4.66
C PHE A 75 -26.06 21.39 -5.45
N LYS A 76 -25.79 20.13 -5.07
CA LYS A 76 -26.21 18.93 -5.80
C LYS A 76 -25.79 18.96 -7.28
N ASP A 77 -24.63 19.55 -7.55
CA ASP A 77 -24.09 19.76 -8.89
C ASP A 77 -22.84 18.88 -9.05
N TYR A 78 -23.07 17.58 -9.25
CA TYR A 78 -22.04 16.58 -9.41
C TYR A 78 -22.53 15.34 -10.16
N ASP A 79 -21.60 14.67 -10.85
CA ASP A 79 -21.77 13.28 -11.24
C ASP A 79 -21.45 12.37 -10.05
N ALA A 80 -22.31 11.39 -9.78
CA ALA A 80 -22.20 10.56 -8.59
C ALA A 80 -20.94 9.69 -8.58
N ILE A 81 -20.57 9.14 -9.74
CA ILE A 81 -19.41 8.27 -9.88
C ILE A 81 -18.13 9.10 -9.72
N ASP A 82 -18.04 10.23 -10.42
CA ASP A 82 -16.87 11.11 -10.34
C ASP A 82 -16.70 11.68 -8.92
N TRP A 83 -17.79 12.11 -8.27
CA TRP A 83 -17.73 12.63 -6.91
C TRP A 83 -17.25 11.55 -5.92
N ALA A 84 -17.80 10.33 -6.02
CA ALA A 84 -17.41 9.24 -5.15
C ALA A 84 -15.94 8.85 -5.33
N LEU A 85 -15.47 8.72 -6.58
CA LEU A 85 -14.08 8.42 -6.86
C LEU A 85 -13.14 9.52 -6.33
N ASN A 86 -13.50 10.79 -6.53
CA ASN A 86 -12.71 11.92 -6.03
C ASN A 86 -12.66 11.95 -4.50
N SER A 87 -13.77 11.65 -3.82
CA SER A 87 -13.79 11.53 -2.35
C SER A 87 -12.92 10.38 -1.86
N ALA A 88 -13.03 9.19 -2.47
CA ALA A 88 -12.21 8.03 -2.12
C ALA A 88 -10.72 8.26 -2.39
N THR A 89 -10.37 8.95 -3.47
CA THR A 89 -8.99 9.30 -3.81
C THR A 89 -8.43 10.31 -2.81
N LEU A 90 -9.23 11.33 -2.46
CA LEU A 90 -8.84 12.33 -1.46
C LEU A 90 -8.61 11.71 -0.08
N SER A 91 -9.33 10.63 0.25
CA SER A 91 -9.13 9.89 1.50
C SER A 91 -7.68 9.42 1.70
N GLN A 92 -6.98 9.12 0.59
CA GLN A 92 -5.60 8.65 0.62
C GLN A 92 -4.63 9.73 1.10
N CYS A 93 -4.97 11.02 0.94
CA CYS A 93 -4.21 12.15 1.47
C CYS A 93 -4.36 12.34 2.99
N PHE A 94 -5.25 11.58 3.62
CA PHE A 94 -5.47 11.58 5.07
C PHE A 94 -4.93 10.31 5.74
N LEU A 95 -4.17 9.46 5.04
CA LEU A 95 -3.53 8.28 5.63
C LEU A 95 -2.33 8.69 6.48
N SER A 96 -2.65 9.18 7.68
CA SER A 96 -1.74 9.55 8.76
C SER A 96 -2.40 9.26 10.10
N GLU A 97 -1.65 9.25 11.19
CA GLU A 97 -2.16 8.93 12.54
C GLU A 97 -3.37 9.80 12.93
N GLU A 98 -3.29 11.10 12.65
CA GLU A 98 -4.33 12.09 12.98
C GLU A 98 -5.44 12.16 11.91
N GLY A 99 -5.21 11.57 10.73
CA GLY A 99 -6.09 11.68 9.56
C GLY A 99 -7.06 10.52 9.38
N LEU A 100 -6.92 9.41 10.13
CA LEU A 100 -7.70 8.19 9.91
C LEU A 100 -9.22 8.38 9.98
N ALA A 101 -9.71 9.21 10.89
CA ALA A 101 -11.13 9.54 10.98
C ALA A 101 -11.63 10.24 9.70
N HIS A 102 -10.85 11.21 9.18
CA HIS A 102 -11.16 11.92 7.94
C HIS A 102 -11.06 11.01 6.72
N ALA A 103 -10.05 10.13 6.65
CA ALA A 103 -9.92 9.14 5.58
C ALA A 103 -11.14 8.20 5.54
N ARG A 104 -11.53 7.65 6.71
CA ARG A 104 -12.72 6.80 6.85
C ARG A 104 -13.99 7.52 6.43
N HIS A 105 -14.15 8.77 6.86
CA HIS A 105 -15.30 9.59 6.53
C HIS A 105 -15.45 9.81 5.00
N HIS A 106 -14.35 10.14 4.32
CA HIS A 106 -14.37 10.34 2.86
C HIS A 106 -14.67 9.04 2.09
N LEU A 107 -14.14 7.90 2.55
CA LEU A 107 -14.43 6.60 1.96
C LEU A 107 -15.88 6.16 2.21
N ALA A 108 -16.38 6.37 3.43
CA ALA A 108 -17.76 6.12 3.79
C ALA A 108 -18.72 6.97 2.93
N ALA A 109 -18.39 8.25 2.72
CA ALA A 109 -19.17 9.14 1.87
C ALA A 109 -19.15 8.68 0.40
N ALA A 110 -17.99 8.25 -0.10
CA ALA A 110 -17.86 7.70 -1.46
C ALA A 110 -18.76 6.48 -1.66
N THR A 111 -18.67 5.50 -0.75
CA THR A 111 -19.52 4.30 -0.80
C THR A 111 -21.00 4.64 -0.66
N TYR A 112 -21.37 5.54 0.26
CA TYR A 112 -22.75 6.00 0.39
C TYR A 112 -23.32 6.59 -0.91
N ILE A 113 -22.55 7.43 -1.60
CA ILE A 113 -22.97 8.03 -2.87
C ILE A 113 -23.06 6.98 -3.98
N MET A 114 -22.14 6.01 -4.03
CA MET A 114 -22.19 4.91 -4.99
C MET A 114 -23.41 4.01 -4.78
N ASP A 115 -23.68 3.58 -3.54
CA ASP A 115 -24.84 2.74 -3.21
C ASP A 115 -26.15 3.46 -3.55
N ALA A 116 -26.24 4.76 -3.23
CA ALA A 116 -27.40 5.57 -3.59
C ALA A 116 -27.54 5.78 -5.10
N PHE A 117 -26.45 5.71 -5.87
CA PHE A 117 -26.45 5.79 -7.32
C PHE A 117 -26.83 4.47 -7.97
N GLU A 118 -26.35 3.33 -7.46
CA GLU A 118 -26.65 1.99 -7.97
C GLU A 118 -28.16 1.76 -8.12
N GLY A 119 -28.95 2.14 -7.11
CA GLY A 119 -30.41 2.00 -7.12
C GLY A 119 -31.15 2.86 -8.17
N LYS A 120 -30.47 3.81 -8.82
CA LYS A 120 -31.06 4.76 -9.79
C LYS A 120 -30.25 4.94 -11.07
N MET A 121 -29.19 4.15 -11.28
CA MET A 121 -28.25 4.36 -12.38
C MET A 121 -28.88 4.09 -13.75
N PHE A 122 -29.90 3.23 -13.81
CA PHE A 122 -30.62 2.91 -15.05
C PHE A 122 -31.90 3.74 -15.16
N LYS A 123 -32.03 4.45 -16.27
CA LYS A 123 -33.25 5.17 -16.64
C LYS A 123 -34.09 4.32 -17.60
N PRO A 124 -35.43 4.40 -17.56
CA PRO A 124 -36.30 3.62 -18.44
C PRO A 124 -36.02 3.80 -19.94
N GLU A 125 -35.51 4.96 -20.32
CA GLU A 125 -35.25 5.35 -21.72
C GLU A 125 -33.90 4.84 -22.25
N MET A 126 -33.04 4.29 -21.38
CA MET A 126 -31.72 3.80 -21.80
C MET A 126 -31.83 2.54 -22.65
N SER A 127 -31.08 2.51 -23.75
CA SER A 127 -30.81 1.30 -24.53
C SER A 127 -30.00 0.29 -23.73
N GLU A 128 -29.99 -0.96 -24.19
CA GLU A 128 -29.18 -2.01 -23.55
C GLU A 128 -27.68 -1.71 -23.62
N ASP A 129 -27.21 -1.10 -24.71
CA ASP A 129 -25.79 -0.71 -24.86
C ASP A 129 -25.42 0.41 -23.87
N GLU A 130 -26.30 1.40 -23.66
CA GLU A 130 -26.08 2.46 -22.65
C GLU A 130 -26.10 1.91 -21.23
N LYS A 131 -26.99 0.95 -20.92
CA LYS A 131 -26.99 0.27 -19.61
C LYS A 131 -25.72 -0.52 -19.39
N ALA A 132 -25.24 -1.25 -20.41
CA ALA A 132 -24.00 -2.01 -20.33
C ALA A 132 -22.80 -1.09 -20.07
N ALA A 133 -22.68 0.03 -20.80
CA ALA A 133 -21.60 1.00 -20.60
C ALA A 133 -21.66 1.69 -19.22
N GLN A 134 -22.86 2.02 -18.74
CA GLN A 134 -23.06 2.60 -17.40
C GLN A 134 -22.68 1.60 -16.30
N LEU A 135 -23.06 0.33 -16.46
CA LEU A 135 -22.73 -0.73 -15.52
C LEU A 135 -21.23 -0.99 -15.48
N GLU A 136 -20.56 -1.05 -16.64
CA GLU A 136 -19.11 -1.21 -16.73
C GLU A 136 -18.38 -0.07 -16.02
N THR A 137 -18.80 1.18 -16.27
CA THR A 137 -18.23 2.37 -15.61
C THR A 137 -18.45 2.32 -14.11
N PHE A 138 -19.65 1.95 -13.66
CA PHE A 138 -19.98 1.81 -12.25
C PHE A 138 -19.11 0.75 -11.58
N GLN A 139 -19.03 -0.45 -12.14
CA GLN A 139 -18.23 -1.56 -11.61
C GLN A 139 -16.75 -1.22 -11.53
N HIS A 140 -16.19 -0.61 -12.59
CA HIS A 140 -14.82 -0.14 -12.60
C HIS A 140 -14.54 0.81 -11.44
N ARG A 141 -15.37 1.84 -11.30
CA ARG A 141 -15.15 2.92 -10.33
C ARG A 141 -15.44 2.48 -8.90
N TYR A 142 -16.36 1.54 -8.72
CA TYR A 142 -16.57 0.90 -7.43
C TYR A 142 -15.34 0.06 -7.04
N ALA A 143 -14.76 -0.70 -7.97
CA ALA A 143 -13.52 -1.45 -7.72
C ALA A 143 -12.33 -0.53 -7.39
N ASP A 144 -12.25 0.68 -7.96
CA ASP A 144 -11.27 1.71 -7.55
C ASP A 144 -11.47 2.14 -6.08
N ILE A 145 -12.72 2.34 -5.66
CA ILE A 145 -13.07 2.71 -4.27
C ILE A 145 -12.72 1.57 -3.30
N ASP A 146 -12.98 0.33 -3.67
CA ASP A 146 -12.61 -0.86 -2.87
C ASP A 146 -11.10 -0.94 -2.63
N ARG A 147 -10.29 -0.61 -3.64
CA ARG A 147 -8.83 -0.55 -3.49
C ARG A 147 -8.41 0.57 -2.54
N CYS A 148 -9.14 1.69 -2.48
CA CYS A 148 -8.90 2.76 -1.52
C CYS A 148 -9.24 2.33 -0.08
N TRP A 149 -10.32 1.56 0.11
CA TRP A 149 -10.65 0.91 1.40
C TRP A 149 -9.57 -0.09 1.83
N ALA A 150 -9.04 -0.88 0.90
CA ALA A 150 -7.97 -1.82 1.19
C ALA A 150 -6.68 -1.12 1.63
N LYS A 151 -6.30 -0.02 0.98
CA LYS A 151 -5.16 0.81 1.39
C LYS A 151 -5.34 1.42 2.77
N TYR A 152 -6.55 1.86 3.10
CA TYR A 152 -6.90 2.34 4.44
C TYR A 152 -6.68 1.25 5.51
N ALA A 153 -7.18 0.04 5.25
CA ALA A 153 -7.00 -1.10 6.16
C ALA A 153 -5.52 -1.55 6.27
N LEU A 154 -4.79 -1.56 5.14
CA LEU A 154 -3.35 -1.83 5.13
C LEU A 154 -2.58 -0.83 5.99
N PHE A 155 -2.91 0.47 5.88
CA PHE A 155 -2.31 1.52 6.69
C PHE A 155 -2.57 1.27 8.18
N ILE A 156 -3.81 0.95 8.58
CA ILE A 156 -4.11 0.63 9.98
C ILE A 156 -3.22 -0.50 10.48
N LEU A 157 -3.14 -1.61 9.74
CA LEU A 157 -2.36 -2.78 10.17
C LEU A 157 -0.85 -2.51 10.19
N SER A 158 -0.30 -1.84 9.16
CA SER A 158 1.12 -1.52 9.10
C SER A 158 1.53 -0.55 10.19
N HIS A 159 0.75 0.51 10.38
CA HIS A 159 1.01 1.54 11.36
C HIS A 159 0.86 1.01 12.80
N SER A 160 -0.13 0.14 13.04
CA SER A 160 -0.29 -0.54 14.33
C SER A 160 0.92 -1.40 14.67
N LYS A 161 1.45 -2.13 13.67
CA LYS A 161 2.69 -2.90 13.83
C LYS A 161 3.88 -1.99 14.15
N GLU A 162 4.08 -0.92 13.39
CA GLU A 162 5.17 0.04 13.62
C GLU A 162 5.14 0.59 15.05
N ARG A 163 3.97 1.05 15.50
CA ARG A 163 3.76 1.54 16.87
C ARG A 163 4.06 0.50 17.97
N LEU A 164 3.86 -0.78 17.69
CA LEU A 164 4.15 -1.87 18.64
C LEU A 164 5.61 -2.31 18.59
N MET A 165 6.33 -2.00 17.52
CA MET A 165 7.76 -2.31 17.35
C MET A 165 8.67 -1.19 17.86
N ASP A 166 8.21 0.05 17.85
CA ASP A 166 8.96 1.18 18.38
C ASP A 166 9.07 1.08 19.90
N GLU A 167 10.30 0.93 20.41
CA GLU A 167 10.61 1.05 21.84
C GLU A 167 10.28 2.48 22.29
N GLU A 168 9.62 2.63 23.45
CA GLU A 168 8.96 3.85 23.97
C GLU A 168 9.80 5.16 23.99
N ASP A 169 11.09 5.12 23.63
CA ASP A 169 12.06 6.21 23.74
C ASP A 169 12.06 7.21 22.57
N GLU A 170 11.51 6.90 21.39
CA GLU A 170 11.43 7.85 20.25
C GLU A 170 10.03 8.46 20.01
N ALA A 171 8.99 7.97 20.70
CA ALA A 171 7.60 8.39 20.50
C ALA A 171 7.33 9.87 20.87
N GLN A 172 8.28 10.56 21.50
CA GLN A 172 8.10 11.93 21.99
C GLN A 172 8.63 13.03 21.04
N GLN A 173 9.24 12.71 19.90
CA GLN A 173 9.95 13.73 19.09
C GLN A 173 9.41 14.08 17.69
N LYS A 174 8.24 13.62 17.27
CA LYS A 174 7.61 14.12 16.03
C LYS A 174 6.09 14.25 16.12
N LEU A 175 5.58 15.03 17.06
CA LEU A 175 4.20 15.52 16.98
C LEU A 175 4.19 16.97 16.48
N GLN A 176 4.45 17.16 15.17
CA GLN A 176 3.86 18.30 14.49
C GLN A 176 2.42 17.91 14.20
N SER A 177 1.51 18.27 15.11
CA SER A 177 0.08 18.05 14.88
C SER A 177 -0.30 18.79 13.61
N LEU A 178 -0.74 18.06 12.59
CA LEU A 178 -1.42 18.67 11.46
C LEU A 178 -2.71 19.23 12.03
N THR A 179 -2.86 20.55 12.02
CA THR A 179 -4.15 21.17 12.33
C THR A 179 -5.10 20.90 11.18
N ILE A 180 -5.63 19.67 11.11
CA ILE A 180 -6.67 19.30 10.16
C ILE A 180 -7.94 20.00 10.64
N THR A 181 -8.32 21.08 9.96
CA THR A 181 -9.65 21.68 10.07
C THR A 181 -10.71 20.63 9.80
N ASP A 182 -11.89 20.69 10.43
CA ASP A 182 -12.98 19.71 10.22
C ASP A 182 -13.27 19.44 8.72
N MET A 183 -12.77 18.32 8.20
CA MET A 183 -12.88 17.91 6.80
C MET A 183 -14.04 16.92 6.60
N THR A 184 -15.21 17.24 7.15
CA THR A 184 -16.40 16.37 7.05
C THR A 184 -17.46 16.91 6.10
N PHE A 185 -18.25 15.98 5.57
CA PHE A 185 -19.45 16.20 4.78
C PHE A 185 -20.70 16.09 5.67
N PRO A 186 -21.75 16.86 5.38
CA PRO A 186 -23.02 16.80 6.12
C PRO A 186 -23.87 15.59 5.67
N LEU A 187 -23.37 14.37 5.87
CA LEU A 187 -24.03 13.11 5.55
C LEU A 187 -24.12 12.22 6.80
N ASP A 188 -25.17 11.40 6.93
CA ASP A 188 -25.22 10.36 7.95
C ASP A 188 -24.52 9.10 7.43
N LEU A 189 -23.27 8.89 7.89
CA LEU A 189 -22.38 7.83 7.41
C LEU A 189 -22.17 6.73 8.45
N SER A 190 -22.91 6.76 9.56
CA SER A 190 -22.71 5.90 10.72
C SER A 190 -22.65 4.41 10.34
N LEU A 191 -23.53 3.96 9.45
CA LEU A 191 -23.60 2.57 8.96
C LEU A 191 -22.36 2.11 8.19
N TYR A 192 -21.61 3.03 7.61
CA TYR A 192 -20.41 2.76 6.83
C TYR A 192 -19.16 2.89 7.69
N GLU A 193 -19.10 3.96 8.50
CA GLU A 193 -17.96 4.23 9.37
C GLU A 193 -17.78 3.13 10.43
N THR A 194 -18.86 2.59 11.01
CA THR A 194 -18.74 1.54 12.04
C THR A 194 -18.23 0.19 11.52
N LYS A 195 -18.10 0.01 10.19
CA LYS A 195 -17.63 -1.26 9.60
C LYS A 195 -16.12 -1.50 9.78
N ILE A 196 -15.37 -0.45 10.10
CA ILE A 196 -13.93 -0.51 10.33
C ILE A 196 -13.51 0.56 11.35
N THR A 197 -12.49 0.24 12.16
CA THR A 197 -11.90 1.17 13.13
C THR A 197 -11.18 2.34 12.42
N ASP A 198 -11.08 3.49 13.10
CA ASP A 198 -10.15 4.57 12.76
C ASP A 198 -8.99 4.70 13.75
N GLN A 199 -8.85 3.73 14.66
CA GLN A 199 -7.77 3.65 15.63
C GLN A 199 -6.84 2.47 15.30
N PRO A 200 -5.56 2.58 15.65
CA PRO A 200 -4.64 1.45 15.60
C PRO A 200 -5.12 0.27 16.45
N VAL A 201 -4.83 -0.94 15.96
CA VAL A 201 -5.22 -2.21 16.58
C VAL A 201 -4.07 -2.77 17.40
N LEU A 202 -4.39 -3.45 18.50
CA LEU A 202 -3.38 -3.97 19.44
C LEU A 202 -3.38 -5.49 19.56
N MET A 203 -4.47 -6.15 19.17
CA MET A 203 -4.67 -7.58 19.35
C MET A 203 -5.06 -8.25 18.03
N PHE A 204 -4.86 -9.57 17.96
CA PHE A 204 -5.15 -10.37 16.78
C PHE A 204 -6.60 -10.28 16.32
N GLU A 205 -7.56 -10.27 17.25
CA GLU A 205 -8.99 -10.22 16.95
C GLU A 205 -9.34 -8.94 16.18
N ASP A 206 -8.88 -7.78 16.66
CA ASP A 206 -9.14 -6.49 16.01
C ASP A 206 -8.44 -6.41 14.65
N ALA A 207 -7.19 -6.88 14.57
CA ALA A 207 -6.44 -6.97 13.31
C ALA A 207 -7.13 -7.89 12.30
N ARG A 208 -7.76 -8.98 12.77
CA ARG A 208 -8.51 -9.91 11.93
C ARG A 208 -9.77 -9.27 11.36
N GLU A 209 -10.49 -8.45 12.13
CA GLU A 209 -11.67 -7.74 11.61
C GLU A 209 -11.28 -6.73 10.51
N VAL A 210 -10.16 -6.00 10.70
CA VAL A 210 -9.59 -5.12 9.66
C VAL A 210 -9.17 -5.92 8.42
N TYR A 211 -8.51 -7.07 8.61
CA TYR A 211 -8.14 -7.99 7.53
C TYR A 211 -9.37 -8.48 6.75
N LEU A 212 -10.42 -8.94 7.43
CA LEU A 212 -11.64 -9.44 6.80
C LEU A 212 -12.39 -8.34 6.06
N PHE A 213 -12.43 -7.13 6.62
CA PHE A 213 -12.97 -5.96 5.94
C PHE A 213 -12.25 -5.72 4.61
N ALA A 214 -10.92 -5.62 4.63
CA ALA A 214 -10.12 -5.36 3.44
C ALA A 214 -10.23 -6.49 2.40
N MET A 215 -10.24 -7.75 2.85
CA MET A 215 -10.39 -8.91 1.96
C MET A 215 -11.73 -8.90 1.21
N ARG A 216 -12.82 -8.44 1.83
CA ARG A 216 -14.12 -8.31 1.13
C ARG A 216 -14.02 -7.31 -0.02
N HIS A 217 -13.45 -6.13 0.23
CA HIS A 217 -13.24 -5.10 -0.79
C HIS A 217 -12.29 -5.58 -1.90
N LEU A 218 -11.15 -6.18 -1.55
CA LEU A 218 -10.21 -6.68 -2.55
C LEU A 218 -10.79 -7.84 -3.38
N ASN A 219 -11.62 -8.71 -2.79
CA ASN A 219 -12.29 -9.76 -3.56
C ASN A 219 -13.29 -9.17 -4.56
N HIS A 220 -14.08 -8.18 -4.16
CA HIS A 220 -14.99 -7.49 -5.08
C HIS A 220 -14.22 -6.77 -6.20
N ALA A 221 -13.13 -6.06 -5.88
CA ALA A 221 -12.29 -5.42 -6.88
C ALA A 221 -11.71 -6.40 -7.91
N LYS A 222 -11.39 -7.65 -7.51
CA LYS A 222 -10.91 -8.71 -8.42
C LYS A 222 -11.96 -9.22 -9.39
N GLU A 223 -13.25 -9.00 -9.14
CA GLU A 223 -14.30 -9.37 -10.09
C GLU A 223 -14.21 -8.51 -11.36
N TYR A 224 -13.81 -7.24 -11.23
CA TYR A 224 -13.57 -6.34 -12.36
C TYR A 224 -12.12 -6.44 -12.89
N TYR A 225 -11.13 -6.28 -12.00
CA TYR A 225 -9.71 -6.34 -12.38
C TYR A 225 -9.24 -7.78 -12.51
N THR A 226 -9.52 -8.43 -13.65
CA THR A 226 -9.11 -9.81 -13.88
C THR A 226 -7.67 -9.91 -14.39
N ALA A 227 -7.05 -11.08 -14.24
CA ALA A 227 -5.72 -11.34 -14.77
C ALA A 227 -5.66 -11.30 -16.31
N ASP A 228 -6.76 -11.61 -17.00
CA ASP A 228 -6.80 -11.69 -18.46
C ASP A 228 -6.94 -10.31 -19.12
N SER A 229 -7.70 -9.40 -18.49
CA SER A 229 -7.96 -8.06 -19.03
C SER A 229 -7.04 -6.98 -18.45
N LEU A 230 -6.76 -7.04 -17.15
CA LEU A 230 -6.12 -5.97 -16.37
C LEU A 230 -5.06 -6.55 -15.43
N ALA A 231 -4.10 -7.26 -16.01
CA ALA A 231 -3.09 -8.03 -15.29
C ALA A 231 -2.27 -7.22 -14.28
N SER A 232 -1.92 -5.96 -14.59
CA SER A 232 -1.15 -5.08 -13.70
C SER A 232 -1.93 -4.73 -12.43
N GLU A 233 -3.21 -4.39 -12.58
CA GLU A 233 -4.11 -4.03 -11.49
C GLU A 233 -4.47 -5.26 -10.66
N TYR A 234 -4.74 -6.39 -11.32
CA TYR A 234 -4.94 -7.68 -10.65
C TYR A 234 -3.72 -8.06 -9.80
N ALA A 235 -2.51 -7.91 -10.34
CA ALA A 235 -1.28 -8.21 -9.61
C ALA A 235 -1.14 -7.34 -8.36
N LYS A 236 -1.39 -6.02 -8.47
CA LYS A 236 -1.36 -5.11 -7.31
C LYS A 236 -2.37 -5.52 -6.24
N ILE A 237 -3.59 -5.90 -6.63
CA ILE A 237 -4.60 -6.38 -5.68
C ILE A 237 -4.14 -7.64 -4.95
N VAL A 238 -3.56 -8.62 -5.66
CA VAL A 238 -3.05 -9.84 -5.03
C VAL A 238 -1.85 -9.55 -4.10
N MET A 239 -1.00 -8.57 -4.46
CA MET A 239 0.08 -8.11 -3.58
C MET A 239 -0.44 -7.41 -2.32
N ASP A 240 -1.52 -6.62 -2.43
CA ASP A 240 -2.21 -6.03 -1.28
C ASP A 240 -2.80 -7.12 -0.37
N MET A 241 -3.44 -8.15 -0.95
CA MET A 241 -3.94 -9.33 -0.20
C MET A 241 -2.82 -10.07 0.54
N SER A 242 -1.67 -10.25 -0.10
CA SER A 242 -0.48 -10.84 0.53
C SER A 242 0.03 -9.96 1.68
N SER A 243 0.06 -8.64 1.49
CA SER A 243 0.52 -7.70 2.52
C SER A 243 -0.42 -7.70 3.74
N LEU A 244 -1.73 -7.82 3.53
CA LEU A 244 -2.70 -8.00 4.63
C LEU A 244 -2.40 -9.26 5.46
N LEU A 245 -2.03 -10.38 4.82
CA LEU A 245 -1.63 -11.60 5.55
C LEU A 245 -0.32 -11.40 6.33
N LYS A 246 0.65 -10.69 5.74
CA LYS A 246 1.92 -10.34 6.40
C LYS A 246 1.70 -9.55 7.68
N TYR A 247 0.85 -8.53 7.63
CA TYR A 247 0.57 -7.71 8.80
C TYR A 247 -0.32 -8.43 9.81
N LEU A 248 -1.31 -9.22 9.39
CA LEU A 248 -2.10 -10.05 10.31
C LEU A 248 -1.21 -11.04 11.08
N ALA A 249 -0.22 -11.63 10.40
CA ALA A 249 0.72 -12.58 11.01
C ALA A 249 1.56 -11.97 12.14
N PHE A 250 1.74 -10.64 12.18
CA PHE A 250 2.45 -9.97 13.27
C PHE A 250 1.72 -10.10 14.61
N PHE A 251 0.39 -10.02 14.60
CA PHE A 251 -0.44 -10.09 15.81
C PHE A 251 -0.68 -11.53 16.29
N GLU A 252 -0.28 -12.53 15.51
CA GLU A 252 -0.46 -13.94 15.87
C GLU A 252 0.68 -14.40 16.80
N GLU A 253 0.31 -14.70 18.05
CA GLU A 253 1.22 -15.19 19.07
C GLU A 253 1.64 -16.65 18.83
N ASN A 254 0.74 -17.47 18.31
CA ASN A 254 1.05 -18.87 18.04
C ASN A 254 1.94 -19.00 16.81
N GLU A 255 3.17 -19.47 17.03
CA GLU A 255 4.16 -19.60 15.96
C GLU A 255 3.75 -20.51 14.79
N ASP A 256 2.96 -21.57 15.03
CA ASP A 256 2.49 -22.42 13.93
C ASP A 256 1.43 -21.73 13.10
N ASP A 257 0.50 -21.01 13.72
CA ASP A 257 -0.54 -20.26 13.02
C ASP A 257 0.06 -19.05 12.29
N ARG A 258 1.03 -18.36 12.89
CA ARG A 258 1.83 -17.33 12.24
C ARG A 258 2.54 -17.87 11.00
N CYS A 259 3.15 -19.06 11.11
CA CYS A 259 3.78 -19.72 9.97
C CYS A 259 2.77 -20.13 8.88
N LYS A 260 1.54 -20.52 9.24
CA LYS A 260 0.46 -20.80 8.26
C LYS A 260 0.02 -19.54 7.53
N LEU A 261 -0.06 -18.39 8.21
CA LEU A 261 -0.38 -17.10 7.58
C LEU A 261 0.69 -16.71 6.55
N HIS A 262 1.97 -16.79 6.91
CA HIS A 262 3.07 -16.57 5.95
C HIS A 262 3.10 -17.63 4.84
N LYS A 263 2.71 -18.88 5.12
CA LYS A 263 2.58 -19.89 4.07
C LYS A 263 1.51 -19.50 3.05
N LYS A 264 0.34 -19.05 3.52
CA LYS A 264 -0.76 -18.56 2.67
C LYS A 264 -0.34 -17.33 1.86
N GLN A 265 0.40 -16.41 2.48
CA GLN A 265 1.02 -15.26 1.81
C GLN A 265 1.93 -15.73 0.66
N ALA A 266 2.83 -16.67 0.94
CA ALA A 266 3.75 -17.20 -0.06
C ALA A 266 3.03 -17.94 -1.20
N ASP A 267 1.97 -18.69 -0.93
CA ASP A 267 1.17 -19.35 -1.97
C ASP A 267 0.56 -18.34 -2.94
N GLN A 268 -0.06 -17.27 -2.43
CA GLN A 268 -0.65 -16.22 -3.27
C GLN A 268 0.39 -15.54 -4.18
N LEU A 269 1.58 -15.27 -3.64
CA LEU A 269 2.68 -14.67 -4.39
C LEU A 269 3.31 -15.64 -5.40
N GLU A 270 3.45 -16.92 -5.06
CA GLU A 270 3.92 -17.96 -5.98
C GLU A 270 2.94 -18.12 -7.16
N ASP A 271 1.65 -18.17 -6.90
CA ASP A 271 0.62 -18.25 -7.94
C ASP A 271 0.67 -17.03 -8.86
N LEU A 272 0.79 -15.82 -8.29
CA LEU A 272 0.86 -14.59 -9.07
C LEU A 272 2.10 -14.54 -9.97
N VAL A 273 3.29 -14.84 -9.45
CA VAL A 273 4.53 -14.74 -10.25
C VAL A 273 4.64 -15.84 -11.31
N ASN A 274 3.94 -16.96 -11.14
CA ASN A 274 3.82 -18.00 -12.17
C ASN A 274 2.83 -17.61 -13.28
N LEU A 275 1.85 -16.74 -12.97
CA LEU A 275 0.89 -16.20 -13.92
C LEU A 275 1.51 -15.08 -14.79
N LEU A 276 2.37 -14.25 -14.19
CA LEU A 276 2.96 -13.10 -14.88
C LEU A 276 4.10 -13.51 -15.83
N ASN A 277 4.15 -12.87 -17.00
CA ASN A 277 5.30 -12.96 -17.91
C ASN A 277 6.41 -11.98 -17.47
N PRO A 278 7.60 -12.45 -17.02
CA PRO A 278 8.66 -11.57 -16.52
C PRO A 278 9.21 -10.58 -17.54
N THR A 279 9.03 -10.81 -18.85
CA THR A 279 9.45 -9.87 -19.91
C THR A 279 8.61 -8.60 -19.91
N HIS A 280 7.32 -8.71 -19.60
CA HIS A 280 6.38 -7.58 -19.62
C HIS A 280 6.13 -6.98 -18.23
N TYR A 281 6.26 -7.79 -17.18
CA TYR A 281 5.93 -7.42 -15.80
C TYR A 281 7.15 -7.48 -14.86
N LEU A 282 8.36 -7.22 -15.38
CA LEU A 282 9.61 -7.43 -14.64
C LEU A 282 9.65 -6.73 -13.28
N ILE A 283 9.14 -5.50 -13.19
CA ILE A 283 9.11 -4.71 -11.95
C ILE A 283 8.27 -5.43 -10.89
N ILE A 284 7.05 -5.85 -11.26
CA ILE A 284 6.16 -6.60 -10.36
C ILE A 284 6.80 -7.94 -9.98
N CYS A 285 7.40 -8.66 -10.93
CA CYS A 285 8.09 -9.92 -10.65
C CYS A 285 9.25 -9.73 -9.65
N ARG A 286 10.01 -8.64 -9.76
CA ARG A 286 11.08 -8.29 -8.80
C ARG A 286 10.51 -8.08 -7.41
N GLU A 287 9.46 -7.27 -7.27
CA GLU A 287 8.80 -7.04 -5.98
C GLU A 287 8.32 -8.36 -5.35
N ILE A 288 7.68 -9.23 -6.14
CA ILE A 288 7.20 -10.52 -5.67
C ILE A 288 8.35 -11.45 -5.26
N TRP A 289 9.43 -11.54 -6.06
CA TRP A 289 10.58 -12.39 -5.70
C TRP A 289 11.26 -11.91 -4.41
N TYR A 290 11.40 -10.60 -4.23
CA TYR A 290 11.96 -10.06 -3.00
C TYR A 290 11.08 -10.40 -1.79
N GLU A 291 9.77 -10.14 -1.89
CA GLU A 291 8.82 -10.40 -0.80
C GLU A 291 8.69 -11.91 -0.48
N LEU A 292 8.73 -12.80 -1.49
CA LEU A 292 8.81 -14.25 -1.29
C LEU A 292 10.08 -14.64 -0.53
N GLY A 293 11.22 -14.04 -0.87
CA GLY A 293 12.49 -14.26 -0.17
C GLY A 293 12.39 -13.91 1.32
N ILE A 294 11.83 -12.74 1.63
CA ILE A 294 11.60 -12.27 3.01
C ILE A 294 10.61 -13.18 3.76
N THR A 295 9.51 -13.56 3.10
CA THR A 295 8.47 -14.44 3.68
C THR A 295 9.07 -15.80 4.05
N TYR A 296 9.85 -16.41 3.14
CA TYR A 296 10.49 -17.69 3.42
C TYR A 296 11.57 -17.61 4.49
N MET A 297 12.31 -16.50 4.56
CA MET A 297 13.26 -16.27 5.65
C MET A 297 12.55 -16.13 7.00
N THR A 298 11.40 -15.45 7.04
CA THR A 298 10.58 -15.30 8.26
C THR A 298 10.06 -16.67 8.73
N MET A 299 9.53 -17.47 7.82
CA MET A 299 9.10 -18.84 8.12
C MET A 299 10.27 -19.73 8.58
N LEU A 300 11.45 -19.55 7.98
CA LEU A 300 12.67 -20.25 8.36
C LEU A 300 13.06 -19.93 9.81
N ASP A 301 13.03 -18.65 10.19
CA ASP A 301 13.39 -18.21 11.55
C ASP A 301 12.46 -18.84 12.60
N ILE A 302 11.14 -18.81 12.37
CA ILE A 302 10.15 -19.52 13.22
C ILE A 302 10.49 -21.02 13.34
N LYS A 303 10.85 -21.69 12.25
CA LYS A 303 11.16 -23.13 12.29
C LYS A 303 12.52 -23.42 12.94
N LEU A 304 13.49 -22.51 12.84
CA LEU A 304 14.78 -22.64 13.52
C LEU A 304 14.62 -22.45 15.03
N ASP A 305 13.77 -21.53 15.48
CA ASP A 305 13.53 -21.33 16.91
C ASP A 305 12.89 -22.57 17.55
N LYS A 306 11.88 -23.17 16.90
CA LYS A 306 11.33 -24.48 17.32
C LYS A 306 12.33 -25.63 17.31
N LEU A 307 13.31 -25.60 16.40
CA LEU A 307 14.37 -26.61 16.38
C LEU A 307 15.32 -26.46 17.57
N LYS A 308 15.57 -25.24 18.06
CA LYS A 308 16.41 -25.02 19.25
C LYS A 308 15.77 -25.57 20.51
N GLU A 309 14.43 -25.56 20.59
CA GLU A 309 13.67 -26.13 21.71
C GLU A 309 13.64 -27.67 21.71
N ASN A 310 14.07 -28.30 20.60
CA ASN A 310 14.03 -29.74 20.43
C ASN A 310 15.44 -30.34 20.31
N ASP A 311 15.91 -30.96 21.41
CA ASP A 311 17.24 -31.59 21.48
C ASP A 311 17.48 -32.71 20.45
N ARG A 312 16.42 -33.27 19.87
CA ARG A 312 16.50 -34.35 18.88
C ARG A 312 15.61 -34.04 17.67
N PRO A 313 16.03 -33.10 16.82
CA PRO A 313 15.23 -32.70 15.67
C PRO A 313 15.05 -33.86 14.69
N SER A 314 13.82 -34.07 14.24
CA SER A 314 13.50 -35.13 13.29
C SER A 314 14.08 -34.82 11.90
N PRO A 315 14.42 -35.83 11.07
CA PRO A 315 14.82 -35.60 9.69
C PRO A 315 13.78 -34.79 8.90
N HIS A 316 12.49 -34.96 9.21
CA HIS A 316 11.41 -34.18 8.60
C HIS A 316 11.53 -32.69 8.91
N ALA A 317 11.82 -32.33 10.17
CA ALA A 317 11.99 -30.94 10.57
C ALA A 317 13.22 -30.29 9.90
N LEU A 318 14.34 -31.03 9.81
CA LEU A 318 15.54 -30.59 9.11
C LEU A 318 15.30 -30.37 7.60
N ASN A 319 14.57 -31.30 6.97
CA ASN A 319 14.20 -31.17 5.55
C ASN A 319 13.32 -29.94 5.31
N LYS A 320 12.41 -29.62 6.25
CA LYS A 320 11.56 -28.43 6.13
C LYS A 320 12.35 -27.13 6.22
N VAL A 321 13.34 -27.07 7.12
CA VAL A 321 14.28 -25.94 7.19
C VAL A 321 15.06 -25.76 5.90
N ASN A 322 15.65 -26.84 5.39
CA ASN A 322 16.42 -26.77 4.14
C ASN A 322 15.55 -26.38 2.94
N ALA A 323 14.31 -26.87 2.87
CA ALA A 323 13.37 -26.49 1.82
C ALA A 323 13.01 -25.00 1.86
N LEU A 324 12.89 -24.40 3.06
CA LEU A 324 12.69 -22.96 3.22
C LEU A 324 13.94 -22.18 2.80
N CYS A 325 15.14 -22.66 3.14
CA CYS A 325 16.39 -22.08 2.63
C CYS A 325 16.43 -22.10 1.10
N ASP A 326 16.10 -23.23 0.48
CA ASP A 326 16.09 -23.38 -0.99
C ASP A 326 15.09 -22.43 -1.66
N LYS A 327 13.88 -22.32 -1.11
CA LYS A 327 12.86 -21.40 -1.61
C LYS A 327 13.27 -19.94 -1.45
N GLY A 328 13.85 -19.57 -0.30
CA GLY A 328 14.38 -18.22 -0.07
C GLY A 328 15.53 -17.89 -1.04
N THR A 329 16.50 -18.80 -1.17
CA THR A 329 17.65 -18.64 -2.06
C THR A 329 17.20 -18.48 -3.51
N ARG A 330 16.29 -19.34 -3.98
CA ARG A 330 15.76 -19.26 -5.35
C ARG A 330 15.15 -17.90 -5.66
N ASN A 331 14.36 -17.35 -4.74
CA ASN A 331 13.65 -16.09 -4.97
C ASN A 331 14.60 -14.88 -4.90
N PHE A 332 15.47 -14.79 -3.89
CA PHE A 332 16.49 -13.72 -3.86
C PHE A 332 17.44 -13.82 -5.06
N SER A 333 17.78 -15.02 -5.52
CA SER A 333 18.57 -15.22 -6.75
C SER A 333 17.87 -14.64 -7.98
N LYS A 334 16.61 -15.02 -8.23
CA LYS A 334 15.83 -14.44 -9.33
C LYS A 334 15.76 -12.92 -9.25
N PHE A 335 15.58 -12.38 -8.03
CA PHE A 335 15.55 -10.93 -7.80
C PHE A 335 16.86 -10.27 -8.25
N TYR A 336 18.01 -10.61 -7.64
CA TYR A 336 19.25 -9.89 -7.96
C TYR A 336 19.74 -10.16 -9.38
N GLU A 337 19.51 -11.37 -9.92
CA GLU A 337 19.91 -11.73 -11.29
C GLU A 337 19.09 -11.01 -12.36
N SER A 338 17.94 -10.45 -11.99
CA SER A 338 17.10 -9.69 -12.91
C SER A 338 17.62 -8.27 -13.18
N PHE A 339 18.55 -7.77 -12.38
CA PHE A 339 19.13 -6.43 -12.55
C PHE A 339 20.37 -6.46 -13.46
N PRO A 340 20.70 -5.33 -14.10
CA PRO A 340 21.97 -5.20 -14.83
C PRO A 340 23.16 -5.30 -13.86
N LYS A 341 24.39 -5.17 -14.39
CA LYS A 341 25.60 -5.23 -13.55
C LYS A 341 25.55 -4.15 -12.45
N ILE A 342 26.19 -4.44 -11.32
CA ILE A 342 26.25 -3.58 -10.12
C ILE A 342 26.62 -2.12 -10.46
N ASP A 343 27.53 -1.91 -11.40
CA ASP A 343 28.02 -0.55 -11.73
C ASP A 343 27.00 0.28 -12.55
N GLU A 344 25.93 -0.34 -13.06
CA GLU A 344 24.88 0.29 -13.88
C GLU A 344 23.56 0.46 -13.12
N THR A 345 23.49 -0.01 -11.87
CA THR A 345 22.24 -0.02 -11.09
C THR A 345 22.05 1.27 -10.31
N ALA A 346 20.83 1.82 -10.33
CA ALA A 346 20.45 3.01 -9.56
C ALA A 346 20.62 2.79 -8.05
N ASP A 347 20.79 3.87 -7.30
CA ASP A 347 21.12 3.78 -5.87
C ASP A 347 20.01 3.10 -5.04
N GLU A 348 18.74 3.44 -5.28
CA GLU A 348 17.58 2.84 -4.60
C GLU A 348 17.47 1.34 -4.85
N GLU A 349 17.61 0.92 -6.11
CA GLU A 349 17.59 -0.49 -6.50
C GLU A 349 18.78 -1.25 -5.91
N MET A 350 19.94 -0.59 -5.82
CA MET A 350 21.16 -1.18 -5.27
C MET A 350 21.00 -1.53 -3.78
N GLN A 351 20.28 -0.72 -3.00
CA GLN A 351 20.05 -1.02 -1.58
C GLN A 351 19.32 -2.37 -1.40
N LEU A 352 18.28 -2.64 -2.19
CA LEU A 352 17.55 -3.90 -2.14
C LEU A 352 18.39 -5.09 -2.63
N ILE A 353 19.26 -4.87 -3.62
CA ILE A 353 20.23 -5.89 -4.08
C ILE A 353 21.23 -6.23 -2.97
N LEU A 354 21.75 -5.23 -2.25
CA LEU A 354 22.63 -5.45 -1.12
C LEU A 354 21.93 -6.27 -0.03
N TYR A 355 20.71 -5.90 0.38
CA TYR A 355 19.94 -6.72 1.32
C TYR A 355 19.75 -8.15 0.81
N SER A 356 19.51 -8.34 -0.49
CA SER A 356 19.39 -9.68 -1.08
C SER A 356 20.68 -10.49 -0.95
N TYR A 357 21.86 -9.88 -1.15
CA TYR A 357 23.14 -10.55 -0.89
C TYR A 357 23.32 -10.91 0.59
N PHE A 358 22.96 -10.01 1.50
CA PHE A 358 22.99 -10.29 2.93
C PHE A 358 22.09 -11.49 3.29
N HIS A 359 20.85 -11.51 2.80
CA HIS A 359 19.91 -12.61 3.04
C HIS A 359 20.38 -13.93 2.41
N LEU A 360 20.93 -13.89 1.19
CA LEU A 360 21.52 -15.08 0.56
C LEU A 360 22.67 -15.65 1.41
N GLY A 361 23.56 -14.79 1.91
CA GLY A 361 24.62 -15.18 2.84
C GLY A 361 24.08 -15.93 4.06
N ARG A 362 23.01 -15.40 4.67
CA ARG A 362 22.33 -16.02 5.83
C ARG A 362 21.66 -17.35 5.48
N LEU A 363 20.95 -17.44 4.36
CA LEU A 363 20.23 -18.64 3.94
C LEU A 363 21.19 -19.81 3.66
N PHE A 364 22.29 -19.54 2.97
CA PHE A 364 23.34 -20.54 2.75
C PHE A 364 24.01 -20.96 4.05
N TYR A 365 24.25 -20.03 4.98
CA TYR A 365 24.81 -20.36 6.30
C TYR A 365 23.89 -21.26 7.14
N LYS A 366 22.58 -21.02 7.07
CA LYS A 366 21.55 -21.71 7.87
C LYS A 366 21.19 -23.11 7.35
N LYS A 367 21.65 -23.52 6.17
CA LYS A 367 21.41 -24.87 5.64
C LYS A 367 22.06 -25.94 6.54
N ILE A 368 21.27 -26.94 6.94
CA ILE A 368 21.71 -28.02 7.83
C ILE A 368 21.94 -29.28 7.01
N THR A 369 23.18 -29.78 6.98
CA THR A 369 23.51 -31.02 6.28
C THR A 369 24.61 -31.78 7.02
N PRO A 370 24.50 -33.13 7.16
CA PRO A 370 25.58 -33.95 7.70
C PRO A 370 26.71 -34.19 6.68
N ASP A 371 26.44 -34.01 5.38
CA ASP A 371 27.44 -34.19 4.32
C ASP A 371 28.43 -33.01 4.35
N LYS A 372 29.70 -33.34 4.63
CA LYS A 372 30.80 -32.37 4.74
C LYS A 372 31.10 -31.63 3.44
N ARG A 373 30.92 -32.26 2.28
CA ARG A 373 31.11 -31.60 0.98
C ARG A 373 30.02 -30.57 0.75
N MET A 374 28.77 -30.95 1.01
CA MET A 374 27.63 -30.03 0.94
C MET A 374 27.76 -28.90 1.98
N GLN A 375 28.24 -29.20 3.18
CA GLN A 375 28.53 -28.19 4.21
C GLN A 375 29.57 -27.19 3.72
N TYR A 376 30.65 -27.65 3.10
CA TYR A 376 31.66 -26.78 2.49
C TYR A 376 31.04 -25.87 1.42
N THR A 377 30.31 -26.45 0.45
CA THR A 377 29.67 -25.67 -0.63
C THR A 377 28.70 -24.62 -0.11
N ASN A 378 27.91 -24.94 0.92
CA ASN A 378 26.99 -23.97 1.52
C ASN A 378 27.74 -22.82 2.19
N LEU A 379 28.79 -23.10 2.97
CA LEU A 379 29.58 -22.05 3.63
C LEU A 379 30.39 -21.20 2.65
N ASP A 380 30.87 -21.80 1.56
CA ASP A 380 31.58 -21.09 0.49
C ASP A 380 30.64 -20.11 -0.23
N ASN A 381 29.41 -20.54 -0.54
CA ASN A 381 28.39 -19.65 -1.08
C ASN A 381 28.01 -18.54 -0.07
N SER A 382 27.89 -18.87 1.22
CA SER A 382 27.65 -17.88 2.26
C SER A 382 28.74 -16.80 2.27
N LEU A 383 30.01 -17.20 2.24
CA LEU A 383 31.17 -16.30 2.15
C LEU A 383 31.14 -15.46 0.88
N LYS A 384 30.82 -16.05 -0.28
CA LYS A 384 30.68 -15.34 -1.56
C LYS A 384 29.69 -14.18 -1.44
N PHE A 385 28.49 -14.43 -0.93
CA PHE A 385 27.44 -13.40 -0.86
C PHE A 385 27.73 -12.32 0.19
N TYR A 386 28.32 -12.66 1.34
CA TYR A 386 28.78 -11.63 2.28
C TYR A 386 29.90 -10.76 1.71
N ASN A 387 30.81 -11.31 0.90
CA ASN A 387 31.80 -10.50 0.18
C ASN A 387 31.15 -9.57 -0.84
N LEU A 388 30.18 -10.05 -1.63
CA LEU A 388 29.44 -9.22 -2.58
C LEU A 388 28.72 -8.05 -1.89
N PHE A 389 28.12 -8.30 -0.73
CA PHE A 389 27.52 -7.27 0.11
C PHE A 389 28.54 -6.20 0.53
N ILE A 390 29.69 -6.60 1.10
CA ILE A 390 30.72 -5.66 1.56
C ILE A 390 31.31 -4.86 0.39
N ILE A 391 31.63 -5.52 -0.73
CA ILE A 391 32.16 -4.84 -1.92
C ILE A 391 31.17 -3.79 -2.43
N GLY A 392 29.88 -4.13 -2.48
CA GLY A 392 28.87 -3.18 -2.91
C GLY A 392 28.65 -2.04 -1.91
N CYS A 393 28.79 -2.31 -0.61
CA CYS A 393 28.70 -1.29 0.43
C CYS A 393 29.88 -0.30 0.39
N ASP A 394 31.11 -0.79 0.32
CA ASP A 394 32.33 0.03 0.33
C ASP A 394 32.45 0.89 -0.96
N LYS A 395 31.76 0.52 -2.05
CA LYS A 395 31.67 1.33 -3.28
C LYS A 395 30.72 2.53 -3.14
N ARG A 396 29.79 2.52 -2.18
CA ARG A 396 28.67 3.48 -2.10
C ARG A 396 28.34 3.87 -0.66
N ASP A 397 29.28 4.56 0.00
CA ASP A 397 29.16 4.98 1.42
C ASP A 397 27.90 5.79 1.76
N ALA A 398 27.33 6.54 0.81
CA ALA A 398 26.12 7.32 1.05
C ALA A 398 24.88 6.43 1.27
N LEU A 399 24.79 5.31 0.54
CA LEU A 399 23.68 4.36 0.58
C LEU A 399 23.66 3.51 1.85
N THR A 400 24.81 3.32 2.47
CA THR A 400 25.01 2.32 3.52
C THR A 400 24.92 2.88 4.94
N LYS A 401 24.62 4.17 5.09
CA LYS A 401 24.55 4.84 6.41
C LYS A 401 23.60 4.16 7.40
N GLY A 402 22.52 3.55 6.91
CA GLY A 402 21.54 2.81 7.71
C GLY A 402 21.85 1.34 7.97
N MET A 403 22.89 0.77 7.32
CA MET A 403 23.15 -0.69 7.32
C MET A 403 24.28 -1.10 8.28
N LYS A 404 24.52 -0.33 9.35
CA LYS A 404 25.70 -0.51 10.21
C LYS A 404 25.74 -1.90 10.86
N GLY A 405 24.59 -2.42 11.27
CA GLY A 405 24.47 -3.75 11.88
C GLY A 405 24.81 -4.86 10.90
N GLU A 406 24.25 -4.80 9.69
CA GLU A 406 24.48 -5.77 8.61
C GLU A 406 25.94 -5.74 8.15
N ILE A 407 26.54 -4.55 8.01
CA ILE A 407 27.95 -4.38 7.65
C ILE A 407 28.86 -4.99 8.72
N GLY A 408 28.60 -4.72 10.00
CA GLY A 408 29.34 -5.33 11.10
C GLY A 408 29.29 -6.85 11.05
N CYS A 409 28.08 -7.40 10.92
CA CYS A 409 27.84 -8.84 10.81
C CYS A 409 28.57 -9.46 9.62
N CYS A 410 28.43 -8.88 8.42
CA CYS A 410 29.07 -9.39 7.21
C CYS A 410 30.60 -9.35 7.30
N ARG A 411 31.20 -8.27 7.85
CA ARG A 411 32.65 -8.17 8.03
C ARG A 411 33.19 -9.23 8.98
N GLU A 412 32.45 -9.53 10.05
CA GLU A 412 32.80 -10.62 10.97
C GLU A 412 32.71 -11.99 10.27
N MET A 413 31.61 -12.24 9.56
CA MET A 413 31.41 -13.50 8.84
C MET A 413 32.48 -13.75 7.77
N VAL A 414 32.90 -12.71 7.03
CA VAL A 414 33.98 -12.79 6.03
C VAL A 414 35.33 -13.14 6.67
N ARG A 415 35.56 -12.76 7.94
CA ARG A 415 36.78 -13.14 8.69
C ARG A 415 36.71 -14.57 9.23
N LEU A 416 35.55 -15.01 9.70
CA LEU A 416 35.38 -16.30 10.38
C LEU A 416 35.18 -17.49 9.42
N LEU A 417 34.40 -17.31 8.35
CA LEU A 417 34.05 -18.40 7.42
C LEU A 417 35.27 -19.05 6.74
N PRO A 418 36.32 -18.33 6.31
CA PRO A 418 37.51 -18.96 5.74
C PRO A 418 38.18 -19.96 6.69
N LEU A 419 38.23 -19.66 7.99
CA LEU A 419 38.79 -20.56 9.00
C LEU A 419 37.95 -21.84 9.13
N LYS A 420 36.62 -21.70 9.14
CA LYS A 420 35.69 -22.83 9.20
C LYS A 420 35.76 -23.70 7.94
N LEU A 421 35.89 -23.08 6.77
CA LEU A 421 36.09 -23.79 5.49
C LEU A 421 37.39 -24.59 5.47
N ALA A 422 38.49 -24.00 5.95
CA ALA A 422 39.78 -24.70 6.07
C ALA A 422 39.69 -25.94 6.98
N GLN A 423 38.98 -25.84 8.11
CA GLN A 423 38.74 -26.96 9.02
C GLN A 423 37.95 -28.09 8.35
N ILE A 424 36.86 -27.78 7.64
CA ILE A 424 36.06 -28.78 6.93
C ILE A 424 36.88 -29.42 5.81
N ASN A 425 37.67 -28.64 5.07
CA ASN A 425 38.54 -29.15 4.02
C ASN A 425 39.61 -30.11 4.58
N ALA A 426 40.19 -29.80 5.74
CA ALA A 426 41.11 -30.71 6.42
C ALA A 426 40.42 -32.03 6.83
N GLN A 427 39.17 -31.98 7.31
CA GLN A 427 38.38 -33.18 7.62
C GLN A 427 38.08 -34.02 6.36
N LEU A 428 37.76 -33.37 5.24
CA LEU A 428 37.50 -34.04 3.97
C LEU A 428 38.72 -34.71 3.37
N ASN A 429 39.92 -34.15 3.58
CA ASN A 429 41.18 -34.69 3.07
C ASN A 429 41.82 -35.73 4.02
N SER A 430 41.29 -35.89 5.24
CA SER A 430 41.72 -36.89 6.23
C SER A 430 40.76 -38.07 6.36
N SER A 431 39.64 -38.04 5.63
CA SER A 431 38.67 -39.12 5.47
C SER A 431 38.88 -39.79 4.10
#